data_AF-A0A969HTN3-F1
#
_entry.id   AF-A0A969HTN3-F1
#
_cell.length_a   1.000
_cell.length_b   1.000
_cell.length_c   1.000
_cell.angle_alpha   90.00
_cell.angle_beta   90.00
_cell.angle_gamma   90.00
#
_symmetry.space_group_name_H-M   'P 1'
#
loop_
_entity.id
_entity.type
_entity.pdbx_description
1 polymer ?
#
loop_
_entity_poly.entity_id
_entity_poly.type
_entity_poly.pdbx_seq_one_letter_code
_entity_poly.pdbx_strand_id
1 'polypeptide(L)'
;MAHFLHHYKKEKVVFDNLLHPLVPDAALSVQCSAWSGEISKNVNVLVDEYGTGFQLKYRFNLEGGEFPTQEFRAENVGFGISYTLPIIVAILSAKPNSLLLIENPEAHLHPGAGPN
;
A
#
# COMPACT_ATOMS: atom_id res chain seq x y z
N MET A 1 -5.08 9.76 -3.73
CA MET A 1 -4.03 8.84 -3.24
C MET A 1 -2.98 8.54 -4.30
N ALA A 2 -3.34 7.96 -5.47
CA ALA A 2 -2.38 7.62 -6.53
C ALA A 2 -1.44 8.78 -6.92
N HIS A 3 -1.98 9.98 -7.20
CA HIS A 3 -1.15 11.17 -7.48
C HIS A 3 -0.14 11.48 -6.36
N PHE A 4 -0.59 11.47 -5.11
CA PHE A 4 0.27 11.74 -3.95
C PHE A 4 1.42 10.72 -3.87
N LEU A 5 1.10 9.43 -3.92
CA LEU A 5 2.11 8.38 -3.91
C LEU A 5 3.09 8.50 -5.08
N HIS A 6 2.62 8.83 -6.29
CA HIS A 6 3.50 9.04 -7.44
C HIS A 6 4.44 10.23 -7.21
N HIS A 7 3.91 11.34 -6.71
CA HIS A 7 4.67 12.57 -6.51
C HIS A 7 5.72 12.42 -5.40
N TYR A 8 5.33 11.82 -4.27
CA TYR A 8 6.17 11.68 -3.08
C TYR A 8 6.90 10.34 -2.97
N LYS A 9 6.87 9.48 -4.00
CA LYS A 9 7.42 8.10 -3.96
C LYS A 9 8.85 8.00 -3.45
N LYS A 10 9.69 9.00 -3.74
CA LYS A 10 11.11 9.03 -3.36
C LYS A 10 11.38 9.74 -2.03
N GLU A 11 10.37 10.36 -1.42
CA GLU A 11 10.55 10.92 -0.07
C GLU A 11 10.85 9.79 0.92
N LYS A 12 11.71 10.08 1.89
CA LYS A 12 12.03 9.12 2.94
C LYS A 12 10.99 9.19 4.05
N VAL A 13 10.57 8.03 4.53
CA VAL A 13 9.86 7.90 5.80
C VAL A 13 10.76 8.46 6.90
N VAL A 14 10.22 9.37 7.70
CA VAL A 14 11.02 10.18 8.63
C VAL A 14 11.20 9.55 10.01
N PHE A 15 10.40 8.53 10.31
CA PHE A 15 10.40 7.84 11.60
C PHE A 15 10.97 6.43 11.42
N ASP A 16 12.13 6.17 12.03
CA ASP A 16 12.84 4.88 11.87
C ASP A 16 12.02 3.70 12.38
N ASN A 17 11.18 3.90 13.40
CA ASN A 17 10.29 2.87 13.93
C ASN A 17 9.09 2.53 13.02
N LEU A 18 8.91 3.26 11.92
CA LEU A 18 7.89 2.97 10.89
C LEU A 18 8.50 2.26 9.67
N LEU A 19 9.83 2.08 9.63
CA LEU A 19 10.47 1.32 8.56
C LEU A 19 10.18 -0.17 8.74
N HIS A 20 9.80 -0.82 7.65
CA HIS A 20 9.60 -2.25 7.61
C HIS A 20 10.94 -2.98 7.86
N PRO A 21 11.01 -3.93 8.82
CA PRO A 21 12.28 -4.46 9.34
C PRO A 21 13.11 -5.24 8.31
N LEU A 22 12.46 -5.80 7.29
CA LEU A 22 13.12 -6.56 6.22
C LEU A 22 13.49 -5.72 4.99
N VAL A 23 13.11 -4.44 4.96
CA VAL A 23 13.26 -3.61 3.75
C VAL A 23 14.07 -2.36 4.10
N PRO A 24 15.36 -2.30 3.69
CA PRO A 24 16.27 -1.23 4.09
C PRO A 24 16.03 0.11 3.37
N ASP A 25 15.29 0.12 2.26
CA ASP A 25 15.02 1.34 1.51
C ASP A 25 13.87 2.12 2.14
N ALA A 26 14.19 3.29 2.69
CA ALA A 26 13.25 4.18 3.37
C ALA A 26 12.32 4.98 2.42
N ALA A 27 12.41 4.81 1.10
CA ALA A 27 11.54 5.50 0.16
C ALA A 27 10.05 5.16 0.42
N LEU A 28 9.20 6.19 0.41
CA LEU A 28 7.78 6.08 0.75
C LEU A 28 7.08 4.99 -0.08
N SER A 29 7.32 4.93 -1.38
CA SER A 29 6.68 3.91 -2.23
C SER A 29 7.12 2.49 -1.87
N VAL A 30 8.40 2.31 -1.51
CA VAL A 30 8.95 1.01 -1.13
C VAL A 30 8.37 0.56 0.21
N GLN A 31 8.33 1.45 1.19
CA GLN A 31 7.76 1.19 2.50
C GLN A 31 6.24 0.95 2.44
N CYS A 32 5.50 1.71 1.63
CA CYS A 32 4.07 1.47 1.41
C CYS A 32 3.82 0.07 0.82
N SER A 33 4.61 -0.35 -0.17
CA SER A 33 4.48 -1.68 -0.76
C SER A 33 4.86 -2.78 0.24
N ALA A 34 5.92 -2.59 1.03
CA ALA A 34 6.35 -3.55 2.05
C ALA A 34 5.26 -3.80 3.10
N TRP A 35 4.74 -2.73 3.72
CA TRP A 35 3.66 -2.84 4.71
C TRP A 35 2.35 -3.36 4.11
N SER A 36 2.02 -2.98 2.87
CA SER A 36 0.84 -3.52 2.18
C SER A 36 0.94 -5.02 1.96
N GLY A 37 2.13 -5.51 1.60
CA GLY A 37 2.41 -6.94 1.41
C GLY A 37 2.43 -7.75 2.71
N GLU A 38 2.80 -7.13 3.82
CA GLU A 38 2.72 -7.74 5.16
C GLU A 38 1.27 -7.88 5.64
N ILE A 39 0.48 -6.81 5.50
CA ILE A 39 -0.93 -6.79 5.94
C ILE A 39 -1.81 -7.66 5.04
N SER A 40 -1.60 -7.57 3.72
CA SER A 40 -2.30 -8.36 2.72
C SER A 40 -1.29 -9.19 1.95
N LYS A 41 -1.24 -10.49 2.28
CA LYS A 41 -0.22 -11.41 1.79
C LYS A 41 0.14 -11.17 0.33
N ASN A 42 1.40 -10.83 0.12
CA ASN A 42 2.07 -10.77 -1.19
C ASN A 42 1.56 -9.68 -2.14
N VAL A 43 0.91 -8.63 -1.65
CA VAL A 43 0.52 -7.47 -2.48
C VAL A 43 1.72 -6.57 -2.77
N ASN A 44 1.87 -6.19 -4.04
CA ASN A 44 2.74 -5.11 -4.48
C ASN A 44 1.89 -3.96 -4.99
N VAL A 45 2.23 -2.75 -4.58
CA VAL A 45 1.50 -1.52 -4.92
C VAL A 45 2.21 -0.82 -6.08
N LEU A 46 1.47 -0.56 -7.16
CA LEU A 46 2.00 0.06 -8.38
C LEU A 46 1.20 1.32 -8.69
N VAL A 47 1.89 2.39 -9.06
CA VAL A 47 1.26 3.66 -9.43
C VAL A 47 1.84 4.15 -10.74
N ASP A 48 1.00 4.14 -11.78
CA ASP A 48 1.37 4.54 -13.13
C ASP A 48 0.66 5.84 -13.53
N GLU A 49 1.28 6.60 -14.42
CA GLU A 49 0.59 7.66 -15.16
C GLU A 49 -0.34 7.03 -16.20
N TYR A 50 -1.58 7.52 -16.30
CA TYR A 50 -2.57 7.04 -17.25
C TYR A 50 -3.36 8.21 -17.83
N GLY A 51 -3.13 8.52 -19.10
CA GLY A 51 -3.69 9.71 -19.75
C GLY A 51 -3.21 10.98 -19.06
N THR A 52 -4.15 11.79 -18.56
CA THR A 52 -3.88 13.01 -17.78
C THR A 52 -3.88 12.80 -16.27
N GLY A 53 -4.02 11.55 -15.80
CA GLY A 53 -4.15 11.20 -14.39
C GLY A 53 -3.21 10.09 -13.94
N PHE A 54 -3.52 9.50 -12.79
CA PHE A 54 -2.75 8.43 -12.17
C PHE A 54 -3.64 7.23 -11.90
N GLN A 55 -3.14 6.04 -12.17
CA GLN A 55 -3.81 4.78 -11.91
C GLN A 55 -3.07 3.98 -10.84
N LEU A 56 -3.81 3.54 -9.84
CA LEU A 56 -3.36 2.60 -8.84
C LEU A 56 -3.63 1.17 -9.31
N LYS A 57 -2.60 0.33 -9.26
CA LYS A 57 -2.67 -1.09 -9.59
C LYS A 57 -2.03 -1.92 -8.50
N TYR A 58 -2.42 -3.19 -8.46
CA TYR A 58 -1.91 -4.17 -7.53
C TYR A 58 -1.40 -5.39 -8.29
N ARG A 59 -0.35 -6.00 -7.76
CA ARG A 59 0.23 -7.23 -8.31
C ARG A 59 0.53 -8.18 -7.15
N PHE A 60 0.14 -9.43 -7.27
CA PHE A 60 0.29 -10.41 -6.20
C PHE A 60 1.45 -11.37 -6.50
N ASN A 61 2.30 -11.66 -5.53
CA ASN A 61 3.29 -12.73 -5.65
C ASN A 61 2.62 -14.06 -5.24
N LEU A 62 2.66 -15.06 -6.12
CA LEU A 62 2.10 -16.39 -5.83
C LEU A 62 3.14 -17.23 -5.06
N GLU A 63 2.72 -17.88 -3.99
CA GLU A 63 3.59 -18.85 -3.29
C GLU A 63 3.93 -20.01 -4.24
N GLY A 64 5.21 -20.18 -4.54
CA GLY A 64 5.71 -21.24 -5.42
C GLY A 64 5.63 -20.95 -6.93
N GLY A 65 5.21 -19.76 -7.35
CA GLY A 65 5.24 -19.33 -8.75
C GLY A 65 6.49 -18.51 -9.09
N GLU A 66 7.12 -18.78 -10.24
CA GLU A 66 8.27 -18.00 -10.73
C GLU A 66 7.88 -16.57 -11.16
N PHE A 67 6.59 -16.32 -11.42
CA PHE A 67 6.09 -15.05 -11.93
C PHE A 67 4.95 -14.50 -11.07
N PRO A 68 4.93 -13.19 -10.81
CA PRO A 68 3.80 -12.55 -10.15
C PRO A 68 2.54 -12.61 -11.04
N THR A 69 1.37 -12.38 -10.45
CA THR A 69 0.10 -12.28 -11.19
C THR A 69 0.12 -11.12 -12.19
N GLN A 70 -0.90 -11.08 -13.05
CA GLN A 70 -1.21 -9.86 -13.80
C GLN A 70 -1.48 -8.68 -12.85
N GLU A 71 -1.38 -7.47 -13.39
CA GLU A 71 -1.74 -6.25 -12.68
C GLU A 71 -3.26 -6.09 -12.64
N PHE A 72 -3.80 -5.94 -11.44
CA PHE A 72 -5.21 -5.66 -11.23
C PHE A 72 -5.39 -4.19 -10.90
N ARG A 73 -6.38 -3.55 -11.51
CA ARG A 73 -6.75 -2.19 -11.10
C ARG A 73 -7.35 -2.22 -9.70
N ALA A 74 -7.27 -1.10 -8.98
CA ALA A 74 -7.80 -0.99 -7.62
C ALA A 74 -9.30 -1.33 -7.51
N GLU A 75 -10.07 -1.12 -8.58
CA GLU A 75 -11.51 -1.46 -8.63
C GLU A 75 -11.76 -2.98 -8.71
N ASN A 76 -10.73 -3.77 -9.05
CA ASN A 76 -10.82 -5.21 -9.30
C ASN A 76 -10.14 -6.05 -8.21
N VAL A 77 -9.73 -5.45 -7.09
CA VAL A 77 -9.15 -6.15 -5.93
C VAL A 77 -10.07 -6.07 -4.72
N GLY A 78 -9.94 -7.04 -3.82
CA GLY A 78 -10.76 -7.13 -2.61
C GLY A 78 -10.65 -5.86 -1.74
N PHE A 79 -11.79 -5.44 -1.19
CA PHE A 79 -11.95 -4.18 -0.45
C PHE A 79 -10.88 -3.96 0.63
N GLY A 80 -10.49 -5.01 1.37
CA GLY A 80 -9.48 -4.91 2.42
C GLY A 80 -8.17 -4.25 1.98
N ILE A 81 -7.65 -4.59 0.79
CA ILE A 81 -6.39 -4.05 0.26
C ILE A 81 -6.52 -2.57 -0.11
N SER A 82 -7.64 -2.23 -0.76
CA SER A 82 -7.90 -0.86 -1.24
C SER A 82 -8.16 0.14 -0.11
N TYR A 83 -8.69 -0.32 1.04
CA TYR A 83 -8.93 0.52 2.21
C TYR A 83 -7.70 0.69 3.11
N THR A 84 -6.82 -0.31 3.20
CA THR A 84 -5.62 -0.22 4.06
C THR A 84 -4.55 0.70 3.47
N LEU A 85 -4.39 0.74 2.14
CA LEU A 85 -3.31 1.53 1.52
C LEU A 85 -3.37 3.02 1.89
N PRO A 86 -4.52 3.73 1.81
CA PRO A 86 -4.59 5.13 2.23
C PRO A 86 -4.14 5.39 3.67
N ILE A 87 -4.45 4.47 4.59
CA ILE A 87 -4.05 4.57 6.00
C ILE A 87 -2.54 4.42 6.13
N ILE A 88 -1.97 3.42 5.46
CA ILE A 88 -0.52 3.19 5.42
C ILE A 88 0.20 4.43 4.89
N VAL A 89 -0.26 5.00 3.77
CA VAL A 89 0.35 6.20 3.18
C VAL A 89 0.28 7.38 4.14
N ALA A 90 -0.86 7.59 4.80
CA ALA A 90 -1.01 8.68 5.76
C ALA A 90 -0.03 8.56 6.93
N ILE A 91 0.12 7.36 7.49
CA ILE A 91 1.07 7.06 8.59
C ILE A 91 2.52 7.28 8.14
N LEU A 92 2.92 6.71 6.99
CA LEU A 92 4.31 6.74 6.52
C LEU A 92 4.74 8.12 5.99
N SER A 93 3.79 8.93 5.52
CA SER A 93 4.07 10.30 5.04
C SER A 93 3.95 11.37 6.12
N ALA A 94 3.43 11.03 7.31
CA ALA A 94 3.32 11.94 8.43
C ALA A 94 4.69 12.54 8.79
N LYS A 95 4.68 13.80 9.20
CA LYS A 95 5.85 14.52 9.68
C LYS A 95 5.72 14.78 11.19
N PRO A 96 6.79 15.13 11.92
CA PRO A 96 6.70 15.52 13.33
C PRO A 96 5.60 16.56 13.56
N ASN A 97 4.84 16.39 14.65
CA ASN A 97 3.68 17.21 15.02
C ASN A 97 2.43 17.06 14.11
N SER A 98 2.37 16.03 13.26
CA SER A 98 1.15 15.70 12.52
C SER A 98 0.10 15.07 13.44
N LEU A 99 -1.17 15.45 13.28
CA LEU A 99 -2.32 14.75 13.86
C LEU A 99 -3.02 13.97 12.75
N LEU A 100 -3.09 12.65 12.89
CA LEU A 100 -3.85 11.78 12.00
C LEU A 100 -5.16 11.39 12.68
N LEU A 101 -6.28 11.72 12.05
CA LEU A 101 -7.60 11.26 12.46
C LEU A 101 -8.05 10.15 11.52
N ILE A 102 -8.27 8.95 12.06
CA ILE A 102 -8.70 7.77 11.31
C ILE A 102 -9.97 7.26 12.00
N GLU A 103 -11.10 7.34 11.30
CA GLU A 103 -12.41 6.97 11.85
C GLU A 103 -12.88 5.64 11.27
N ASN A 104 -13.27 4.72 12.16
CA ASN A 104 -13.77 3.36 11.88
C ASN A 104 -13.17 2.66 10.65
N PRO A 105 -11.83 2.54 10.55
CA PRO A 105 -11.19 1.87 9.41
C PRO A 105 -11.65 0.40 9.27
N GLU A 106 -12.09 -0.22 10.36
CA GLU A 106 -12.61 -1.58 10.43
C GLU A 106 -13.98 -1.78 9.79
N ALA A 107 -14.82 -0.75 9.67
CA ALA A 107 -16.18 -0.88 9.13
C ALA A 107 -16.20 -1.35 7.66
N HIS A 108 -15.08 -1.14 6.96
CA HIS A 108 -14.87 -1.52 5.57
C HIS A 108 -13.90 -2.70 5.40
N LEU A 109 -13.37 -3.24 6.50
CA LEU A 109 -12.59 -4.47 6.51
C LEU A 109 -13.57 -5.64 6.68
N HIS A 110 -13.86 -6.35 5.59
CA HIS A 110 -14.59 -7.61 5.70
C HIS A 110 -13.74 -8.60 6.51
N PRO A 111 -14.31 -9.31 7.51
CA PRO A 111 -13.61 -10.41 8.18
C PRO A 111 -13.20 -11.40 7.10
N GLY A 112 -11.94 -11.80 7.11
CA GLY A 112 -11.31 -12.51 5.99
C GLY A 112 -12.20 -13.62 5.44
N ALA A 113 -12.41 -13.60 4.12
CA ALA A 113 -12.81 -14.80 3.40
C ALA A 113 -11.61 -15.76 3.38
N GLY A 114 -11.30 -16.33 4.55
CA GLY A 114 -10.47 -17.52 4.64
C GLY A 114 -11.32 -18.73 4.26
N PRO A 115 -10.78 -19.70 3.48
CA PRO A 115 -11.50 -20.92 3.20
C PRO A 115 -11.65 -21.76 4.47
N ASN A 116 -12.83 -22.36 4.66
CA ASN A 116 -12.97 -23.61 5.42
C ASN A 116 -12.42 -24.77 4.59
#